data_AF-A0A2N1TYT1-F1
#
_entry.id   AF-A0A2N1TYT1-F1
#
_cell.length_a   1.000
_cell.length_b   1.000
_cell.length_c   1.000
_cell.angle_alpha   90.00
_cell.angle_beta   90.00
_cell.angle_gamma   90.00
#
_symmetry.space_group_name_H-M   'P 1'
#
loop_
_entity.id
_entity.type
_entity.pdbx_description
1 polymer ?
#
loop_
_entity_poly.entity_id
_entity_poly.type
_entity_poly.pdbx_seq_one_letter_code
_entity_poly.pdbx_strand_id
1 'polypeptide(L)'
;MTTELIWRDEQVKELLNTIVNRIGDASEALNAIGDEMISSVEENFAAGGRYSSPEDIVGGDKKWQALSRTTLAIKERKGLKGPHQILIESGGMVASIGKSKKVDKNTVSISAGKEYAAMQHFGAKKGEFGIHDVLIKAHVSNMTQHGQRVGKNGKLGKARDLAVSRSVRGHFRKQAIPWGDVPARPFMTLHPSNIENIIGMLADYIASEE
;
A
#
# COMPACT_ATOMS: atom_id res chain seq x y z
N MET A 1 66.12 25.19 2.51
CA MET A 1 64.85 25.93 2.32
C MET A 1 63.74 25.06 2.84
N THR A 2 63.11 25.44 3.94
CA THR A 2 61.93 24.77 4.48
C THR A 2 60.69 25.38 3.84
N THR A 3 59.90 24.54 3.17
CA THR A 3 58.62 24.94 2.58
C THR A 3 57.57 24.82 3.68
N GLU A 4 57.00 25.95 4.13
CA GLU A 4 55.86 25.95 5.04
C GLU A 4 54.56 26.14 4.25
N LEU A 5 53.57 25.28 4.51
CA LEU A 5 52.21 25.38 3.99
C LEU A 5 51.34 26.06 5.06
N ILE A 6 50.94 27.31 4.83
CA ILE A 6 50.10 28.08 5.77
C ILE A 6 48.67 28.08 5.25
N TRP A 7 47.76 27.40 5.95
CA TRP A 7 46.32 27.45 5.68
C TRP A 7 45.70 28.65 6.42
N ARG A 8 45.02 29.55 5.72
CA ARG A 8 44.36 30.72 6.33
C ARG A 8 42.90 30.39 6.67
N ASP A 9 42.50 30.71 7.89
CA ASP A 9 41.16 30.50 8.46
C ASP A 9 40.04 31.27 7.71
N GLU A 10 40.39 32.31 6.96
CA GLU A 10 39.42 33.15 6.23
C GLU A 10 38.67 32.36 5.13
N GLN A 11 39.39 31.52 4.38
CA GLN A 11 38.78 30.66 3.35
C GLN A 11 37.90 29.57 3.96
N VAL A 12 38.26 29.06 5.14
CA VAL A 12 37.46 28.05 5.85
C VAL A 12 36.14 28.66 6.34
N LYS A 13 36.18 29.89 6.86
CA LYS A 13 34.97 30.62 7.30
C LYS A 13 34.03 30.94 6.15
N GLU A 14 34.56 31.33 4.99
CA GLU A 14 33.76 31.58 3.78
C GLU A 14 33.04 30.31 3.34
N LEU A 15 33.75 29.18 3.26
CA LEU A 15 33.17 27.88 2.92
C LEU A 15 32.09 27.45 3.92
N LEU A 16 32.33 27.59 5.22
CA LEU A 16 31.36 27.25 6.26
C LEU A 16 30.10 28.10 6.17
N ASN A 17 30.22 29.39 5.85
CA ASN A 17 29.05 30.26 5.66
C ASN A 17 28.21 29.84 4.44
N THR A 18 28.85 29.43 3.35
CA THR A 18 28.15 28.89 2.16
C THR A 18 27.37 27.63 2.52
N ILE A 19 27.99 26.71 3.26
CA ILE A 19 27.33 25.47 3.74
C ILE A 19 26.13 25.81 4.64
N VAL A 20 26.31 26.71 5.61
CA VAL A 20 25.22 27.13 6.52
C VAL A 20 24.06 27.76 5.75
N ASN A 21 24.34 28.60 4.76
CA ASN A 21 23.32 29.22 3.92
C ASN A 21 22.51 28.18 3.13
N ARG A 22 23.17 27.14 2.59
CA ARG A 22 22.50 26.04 1.87
C ARG A 22 21.68 25.15 2.79
N ILE A 23 22.18 24.85 3.99
CA ILE A 23 21.41 24.11 4.99
C ILE A 23 20.16 24.91 5.43
N GLY A 24 20.24 26.25 5.40
CA GLY A 24 19.12 27.13 5.69
C GLY A 24 17.94 27.04 4.69
N ASP A 25 18.20 26.61 3.45
CA ASP A 25 17.18 26.35 2.44
C ASP A 25 17.52 25.09 1.63
N ALA A 26 17.26 23.94 2.23
CA ALA A 26 17.51 22.64 1.59
C ALA A 26 16.41 22.25 0.59
N SER A 27 15.54 23.18 0.16
CA SER A 27 14.38 22.87 -0.69
C SER A 27 14.76 22.14 -1.98
N GLU A 28 15.89 22.49 -2.58
CA GLU A 28 16.38 21.84 -3.81
C GLU A 28 16.80 20.40 -3.58
N ALA A 29 17.64 20.15 -2.57
CA ALA A 29 18.05 18.81 -2.16
C ALA A 29 16.83 17.96 -1.76
N LEU A 30 15.91 18.53 -0.99
CA LEU A 30 14.67 17.87 -0.56
C LEU A 30 13.73 17.55 -1.73
N ASN A 31 13.72 18.38 -2.77
CA ASN A 31 12.96 18.11 -3.98
C ASN A 31 13.52 16.89 -4.74
N ALA A 32 14.84 16.81 -4.90
CA ALA A 32 15.52 15.67 -5.50
C ALA A 32 15.32 14.39 -4.68
N ILE A 33 15.45 14.48 -3.35
CA ILE A 33 15.13 13.36 -2.44
C ILE A 33 13.68 12.91 -2.62
N GLY A 34 12.74 13.85 -2.74
CA GLY A 34 11.33 13.53 -2.96
C GLY A 34 11.09 12.77 -4.27
N ASP A 35 11.82 13.10 -5.33
CA ASP A 35 11.77 12.36 -6.59
C ASP A 35 12.36 10.95 -6.45
N GLU A 36 13.47 10.81 -5.73
CA GLU A 36 14.06 9.49 -5.43
C GLU A 36 13.14 8.62 -4.57
N MET A 37 12.46 9.22 -3.58
CA MET A 37 11.46 8.51 -2.77
C MET A 37 10.30 8.01 -3.63
N ILE A 38 9.80 8.81 -4.57
CA ILE A 38 8.74 8.39 -5.51
C ILE A 38 9.26 7.27 -6.41
N SER A 39 10.45 7.42 -6.97
CA SER A 39 11.09 6.41 -7.81
C SER A 39 11.19 5.07 -7.08
N SER A 40 11.66 5.08 -5.83
CA SER A 40 11.74 3.87 -4.99
C SER A 40 10.38 3.18 -4.81
N VAL A 41 9.31 3.96 -4.60
CA VAL A 41 7.95 3.44 -4.52
C VAL A 41 7.50 2.84 -5.85
N GLU A 42 7.73 3.52 -6.97
CA GLU A 42 7.37 3.03 -8.31
C GLU A 42 8.09 1.72 -8.65
N GLU A 43 9.39 1.63 -8.34
CA GLU A 43 10.19 0.41 -8.46
C GLU A 43 9.63 -0.72 -7.57
N ASN A 44 9.18 -0.38 -6.36
CA ASN A 44 8.56 -1.33 -5.44
C ASN A 44 7.26 -1.93 -6.03
N PHE A 45 6.43 -1.07 -6.62
CA PHE A 45 5.22 -1.48 -7.35
C PHE A 45 5.55 -2.36 -8.54
N ALA A 46 6.51 -1.97 -9.38
CA ALA A 46 6.90 -2.70 -10.57
C ALA A 46 7.41 -4.13 -10.25
N ALA A 47 8.14 -4.28 -9.15
CA ALA A 47 8.65 -5.56 -8.68
C ALA A 47 7.61 -6.43 -7.93
N GLY A 48 6.44 -5.86 -7.59
CA GLY A 48 5.41 -6.54 -6.81
C GLY A 48 5.78 -6.72 -5.34
N GLY A 49 6.36 -5.69 -4.72
CA GLY A 49 6.94 -5.77 -3.39
C GLY A 49 8.41 -6.15 -3.47
N ARG A 50 9.29 -5.15 -3.58
CA ARG A 50 10.72 -5.28 -3.29
C ARG A 50 10.86 -5.70 -1.83
N TYR A 51 11.78 -6.62 -1.63
CA TYR A 51 12.14 -7.19 -0.35
C TYR A 51 13.65 -7.34 -0.39
N SER A 52 14.35 -6.78 0.60
CA SER A 52 15.73 -7.19 0.88
C SER A 52 15.74 -8.08 2.14
N SER A 53 16.89 -8.40 2.71
CA SER A 53 17.07 -9.43 3.75
C SER A 53 16.03 -9.34 4.90
N PRO A 54 15.71 -10.44 5.62
CA PRO A 54 14.73 -10.42 6.74
C PRO A 54 15.05 -9.42 7.86
N GLU A 55 16.29 -8.96 7.92
CA GLU A 55 16.85 -8.01 8.89
C GLU A 55 16.69 -6.54 8.41
N ASP A 56 16.32 -6.33 7.14
CA ASP A 56 16.39 -5.03 6.50
C ASP A 56 15.11 -4.22 6.70
N ILE A 57 15.30 -2.92 6.90
CA ILE A 57 14.28 -1.88 7.09
C ILE A 57 13.51 -1.56 5.79
N VAL A 58 13.58 -2.47 4.81
CA VAL A 58 13.52 -2.19 3.38
C VAL A 58 12.53 -3.14 2.71
N GLY A 59 11.45 -2.56 2.21
CA GLY A 59 10.36 -3.38 1.69
C GLY A 59 9.70 -4.18 2.80
N GLY A 60 8.50 -4.70 2.59
CA GLY A 60 7.90 -5.56 3.63
C GLY A 60 8.65 -6.87 3.75
N ASP A 61 8.53 -7.55 4.89
CA ASP A 61 9.15 -8.84 5.21
C ASP A 61 9.01 -9.93 4.12
N LYS A 62 8.09 -9.76 3.16
CA LYS A 62 7.84 -10.67 2.04
C LYS A 62 7.38 -9.90 0.80
N LYS A 63 7.73 -10.42 -0.39
CA LYS A 63 7.08 -10.01 -1.65
C LYS A 63 5.56 -10.14 -1.55
N TRP A 64 4.84 -9.31 -2.27
CA TRP A 64 3.39 -9.34 -2.22
C TRP A 64 2.87 -10.66 -2.80
N GLN A 65 1.87 -11.24 -2.14
CA GLN A 65 1.26 -12.48 -2.59
C GLN A 65 0.69 -12.33 -4.01
N ALA A 66 1.10 -13.22 -4.91
CA ALA A 66 0.66 -13.21 -6.30
C ALA A 66 -0.85 -13.43 -6.44
N LEU A 67 -1.41 -12.93 -7.54
CA LEU A 67 -2.82 -13.16 -7.86
C LEU A 67 -3.09 -14.65 -8.14
N SER A 68 -4.26 -15.12 -7.70
CA SER A 68 -4.68 -16.50 -7.98
C SER A 68 -4.89 -16.73 -9.49
N ARG A 69 -4.70 -17.98 -9.94
CA ARG A 69 -4.95 -18.37 -11.35
C ARG A 69 -6.34 -17.98 -11.83
N THR A 70 -7.34 -18.13 -10.96
CA THR A 70 -8.73 -17.75 -11.26
C THR A 70 -8.87 -16.24 -11.45
N THR A 71 -8.22 -15.43 -10.60
CA THR A 71 -8.24 -13.97 -10.73
C THR A 71 -7.59 -13.52 -12.03
N LEU A 72 -6.46 -14.12 -12.42
CA LEU A 72 -5.79 -13.84 -13.69
C LEU A 72 -6.72 -14.13 -14.89
N ALA A 73 -7.38 -15.29 -14.91
CA ALA A 73 -8.32 -15.65 -15.97
C ALA A 73 -9.55 -14.73 -16.02
N ILE A 74 -10.03 -14.24 -14.88
CA ILE A 74 -11.12 -13.25 -14.83
C ILE A 74 -10.66 -11.92 -15.44
N LYS A 75 -9.46 -11.45 -15.09
CA LYS A 75 -8.92 -10.18 -15.62
C LYS A 75 -8.67 -10.26 -17.12
N GLU A 76 -8.14 -11.39 -17.60
CA GLU A 76 -7.97 -11.68 -19.03
C GLU A 76 -9.32 -11.67 -19.77
N ARG A 77 -10.34 -12.35 -19.23
CA ARG A 77 -11.70 -12.33 -19.81
C ARG A 77 -12.29 -10.92 -19.88
N LYS A 78 -11.96 -10.05 -18.90
CA LYS A 78 -12.40 -8.66 -18.86
C LYS A 78 -11.60 -7.75 -19.81
N GLY A 79 -10.59 -8.27 -20.52
CA GLY A 79 -9.78 -7.50 -21.47
C GLY A 79 -8.91 -6.43 -20.81
N LEU A 80 -8.60 -6.55 -19.52
CA LEU A 80 -7.71 -5.63 -18.82
C LEU A 80 -6.30 -5.80 -19.36
N LYS A 81 -5.73 -4.72 -19.90
CA LYS A 81 -4.37 -4.71 -20.46
C LYS A 81 -3.37 -4.35 -19.36
N GLY A 82 -2.34 -5.17 -19.19
CA GLY A 82 -1.21 -4.89 -18.30
C GLY A 82 -0.72 -6.12 -17.55
N PRO A 83 0.42 -6.03 -16.87
CA PRO A 83 0.83 -7.06 -15.93
C PRO A 83 -0.22 -7.13 -14.82
N HIS A 84 -0.82 -8.31 -14.63
CA HIS A 84 -1.83 -8.52 -13.59
C HIS A 84 -1.15 -8.59 -12.20
N GLN A 85 -0.56 -7.47 -11.79
CA GLN A 85 0.14 -7.33 -10.52
C GLN A 85 -0.86 -6.95 -9.42
N ILE A 86 -0.50 -7.31 -8.19
CA ILE A 86 -1.27 -6.91 -7.01
C ILE A 86 -1.05 -5.41 -6.78
N LEU A 87 -2.11 -4.73 -6.32
CA LEU A 87 -2.14 -3.27 -6.13
C LEU A 87 -2.01 -2.40 -7.40
N ILE A 88 -1.84 -3.00 -8.58
CA ILE A 88 -1.81 -2.32 -9.86
C ILE A 88 -2.94 -2.87 -10.73
N GLU A 89 -4.06 -2.16 -10.76
CA GLU A 89 -5.14 -2.41 -11.72
C GLU A 89 -5.21 -1.30 -12.77
N SER A 90 -5.44 -0.07 -12.33
CA SER A 90 -5.42 1.14 -13.18
C SER A 90 -4.20 2.03 -12.96
N GLY A 91 -3.29 1.65 -12.06
CA GLY A 91 -2.16 2.49 -11.62
C GLY A 91 -2.56 3.70 -10.75
N GLY A 92 -3.86 3.89 -10.45
CA GLY A 92 -4.34 5.07 -9.74
C GLY A 92 -3.81 5.27 -8.32
N MET A 93 -3.27 4.24 -7.67
CA MET A 93 -2.61 4.38 -6.37
C MET A 93 -1.19 4.93 -6.52
N VAL A 94 -0.40 4.39 -7.45
CA VAL A 94 0.96 4.89 -7.77
C VAL A 94 0.87 6.35 -8.21
N ALA A 95 -0.04 6.66 -9.14
CA ALA A 95 -0.28 8.03 -9.59
C ALA A 95 -0.73 8.97 -8.45
N SER A 96 -1.41 8.46 -7.43
CA SER A 96 -1.77 9.26 -6.25
C SER A 96 -0.57 9.60 -5.39
N ILE A 97 0.40 8.68 -5.28
CA ILE A 97 1.62 8.89 -4.49
C ILE A 97 2.54 9.88 -5.21
N GLY A 98 2.74 9.72 -6.52
CA GLY A 98 3.55 10.66 -7.32
C GLY A 98 3.03 12.10 -7.26
N LYS A 99 1.72 12.30 -7.15
CA LYS A 99 1.09 13.64 -7.02
C LYS A 99 1.08 14.20 -5.59
N SER A 100 1.53 13.44 -4.60
CA SER A 100 1.41 13.79 -3.19
C SER A 100 2.63 14.52 -2.62
N LYS A 101 3.72 14.61 -3.39
CA LYS A 101 4.97 15.25 -2.97
C LYS A 101 4.72 16.69 -2.55
N LYS A 102 5.10 17.00 -1.31
CA LYS A 102 5.15 18.36 -0.80
C LYS A 102 6.52 18.62 -0.23
N VAL A 103 7.15 19.69 -0.70
CA VAL A 103 8.47 20.14 -0.27
C VAL A 103 8.29 21.48 0.44
N ASP A 104 8.87 21.56 1.62
CA ASP A 104 9.09 22.79 2.39
C ASP A 104 10.60 22.96 2.60
N LYS A 105 11.04 24.08 3.16
CA LYS A 105 12.47 24.40 3.35
C LYS A 105 13.27 23.32 4.06
N ASN A 106 12.60 22.63 5.00
CA ASN A 106 13.24 21.67 5.89
C ASN A 106 12.61 20.27 5.84
N THR A 107 11.57 20.07 5.03
CA THR A 107 10.87 18.78 4.99
C THR A 107 10.42 18.41 3.58
N VAL A 108 10.49 17.11 3.28
CA VAL A 108 9.80 16.51 2.15
C VAL A 108 8.80 15.49 2.67
N SER A 109 7.59 15.49 2.12
CA SER A 109 6.56 14.52 2.48
C SER A 109 5.90 13.94 1.24
N ILE A 110 5.63 12.63 1.30
CA ILE A 110 4.83 11.90 0.32
C ILE A 110 3.75 11.13 1.07
N SER A 111 2.60 10.91 0.43
CA SER A 111 1.44 10.23 1.02
C SER A 111 0.65 9.44 -0.01
N ALA A 112 -0.14 8.47 0.46
CA ALA A 112 -1.02 7.70 -0.40
C ALA A 112 -2.46 8.21 -0.27
N GLY A 113 -3.01 8.77 -1.35
CA GLY A 113 -4.33 9.41 -1.35
C GLY A 113 -5.52 8.48 -1.59
N LYS A 114 -5.36 7.16 -1.40
CA LYS A 114 -6.47 6.19 -1.52
C LYS A 114 -6.94 5.76 -0.13
N GLU A 115 -8.24 5.71 0.08
CA GLU A 115 -8.84 5.33 1.39
C GLU A 115 -8.37 3.95 1.86
N TYR A 116 -8.19 3.02 0.92
CA TYR A 116 -7.70 1.67 1.22
C TYR A 116 -6.17 1.58 1.34
N ALA A 117 -5.42 2.66 1.12
CA ALA A 117 -3.96 2.63 1.09
C ALA A 117 -3.36 2.19 2.42
N ALA A 118 -3.87 2.72 3.54
CA ALA A 118 -3.41 2.35 4.88
C ALA A 118 -3.65 0.86 5.16
N MET A 119 -4.86 0.36 4.87
CA MET A 119 -5.20 -1.06 4.99
C MET A 119 -4.29 -1.93 4.13
N GLN A 120 -3.94 -1.51 2.91
CA GLN A 120 -3.03 -2.28 2.07
C GLN A 120 -1.60 -2.23 2.59
N HIS A 121 -1.14 -1.09 3.11
CA HIS A 121 0.22 -0.94 3.63
C HIS A 121 0.44 -1.80 4.87
N PHE A 122 -0.45 -1.70 5.86
CA PHE A 122 -0.31 -2.37 7.16
C PHE A 122 -0.98 -3.75 7.23
N GLY A 123 -1.90 -4.06 6.31
CA GLY A 123 -2.79 -5.20 6.44
C GLY A 123 -3.95 -4.94 7.41
N ALA A 124 -4.85 -5.91 7.54
CA ALA A 124 -5.96 -5.87 8.50
C ALA A 124 -6.50 -7.28 8.77
N LYS A 125 -6.89 -7.56 10.01
CA LYS A 125 -7.58 -8.78 10.41
C LYS A 125 -9.08 -8.69 10.12
N LYS A 126 -9.72 -9.83 9.93
CA LYS A 126 -11.17 -9.92 9.76
C LYS A 126 -11.88 -9.29 10.96
N GLY A 127 -12.74 -8.31 10.69
CA GLY A 127 -13.53 -7.62 11.71
C GLY A 127 -12.79 -6.50 12.46
N GLU A 128 -11.55 -6.18 12.11
CA GLU A 128 -10.77 -5.11 12.75
C GLU A 128 -11.40 -3.72 12.58
N PHE A 129 -12.05 -3.47 11.44
CA PHE A 129 -12.80 -2.24 11.18
C PHE A 129 -14.20 -2.21 11.83
N GLY A 130 -14.54 -3.22 12.63
CA GLY A 130 -15.79 -3.28 13.37
C GLY A 130 -16.98 -3.86 12.60
N ILE A 131 -18.17 -3.62 13.16
CA ILE A 131 -19.45 -4.13 12.66
C ILE A 131 -20.20 -2.96 12.04
N HIS A 132 -20.59 -3.09 10.78
CA HIS A 132 -21.36 -2.07 10.07
C HIS A 132 -22.80 -2.56 9.81
N ASP A 133 -23.73 -1.61 9.76
CA ASP A 133 -25.09 -1.87 9.33
C ASP A 133 -25.14 -1.95 7.80
N VAL A 134 -25.42 -3.13 7.27
CA VAL A 134 -25.59 -3.36 5.84
C VAL A 134 -27.08 -3.43 5.53
N LEU A 135 -27.52 -2.62 4.58
CA LEU A 135 -28.88 -2.72 4.06
C LEU A 135 -29.01 -3.96 3.18
N ILE A 136 -29.79 -4.94 3.65
CA ILE A 136 -30.20 -6.07 2.82
C ILE A 136 -31.48 -5.66 2.09
N LYS A 137 -31.40 -5.54 0.77
CA LYS A 137 -32.56 -5.28 -0.08
C LYS A 137 -33.56 -6.43 0.02
N ALA A 138 -34.84 -6.11 -0.15
CA ALA A 138 -35.88 -7.13 -0.22
C ALA A 138 -35.56 -8.10 -1.37
N HIS A 139 -35.64 -9.40 -1.09
CA HIS A 139 -35.31 -10.45 -2.06
C HIS A 139 -36.11 -11.71 -1.79
N VAL A 140 -36.18 -12.58 -2.80
CA VAL A 140 -36.75 -13.92 -2.64
C VAL A 140 -35.64 -14.87 -2.23
N SER A 141 -35.80 -15.49 -1.07
CA SER A 141 -34.90 -16.54 -0.58
C SER A 141 -35.49 -17.90 -0.95
N ASN A 142 -34.72 -18.70 -1.69
CA ASN A 142 -35.07 -20.10 -1.96
C ASN A 142 -34.50 -20.95 -0.83
N MET A 143 -35.37 -21.67 -0.12
CA MET A 143 -35.01 -22.54 1.00
C MET A 143 -35.57 -23.93 0.79
N THR A 144 -34.84 -24.91 1.29
CA THR A 144 -35.30 -26.29 1.37
C THR A 144 -35.98 -26.49 2.72
N GLN A 145 -37.27 -26.79 2.71
CA GLN A 145 -38.01 -27.13 3.91
C GLN A 145 -37.88 -28.63 4.17
N HIS A 146 -37.14 -28.99 5.21
CA HIS A 146 -37.04 -30.36 5.70
C HIS A 146 -38.34 -30.73 6.43
N GLY A 147 -39.19 -31.51 5.78
CA GLY A 147 -40.43 -32.01 6.37
C GLY A 147 -40.19 -33.25 7.23
N GLN A 148 -40.93 -33.38 8.33
CA GLN A 148 -41.07 -34.65 9.05
C GLN A 148 -42.45 -35.25 8.74
N ARG A 149 -42.49 -36.55 8.46
CA ARG A 149 -43.74 -37.29 8.22
C ARG A 149 -43.97 -38.24 9.39
N VAL A 150 -45.14 -38.20 10.00
CA VAL A 150 -45.52 -39.19 11.02
C VAL A 150 -45.81 -40.52 10.33
N GLY A 151 -45.05 -41.55 10.67
CA GLY A 151 -45.26 -42.92 10.20
C GLY A 151 -46.45 -43.58 10.90
N LYS A 152 -46.94 -44.70 10.36
CA LYS A 152 -48.10 -45.44 10.90
C LYS A 152 -47.96 -45.86 12.37
N ASN A 153 -46.73 -45.90 12.89
CA ASN A 153 -46.42 -46.28 14.27
C ASN A 153 -46.19 -45.06 15.19
N GLY A 154 -46.63 -43.86 14.79
CA GLY A 154 -46.43 -42.61 15.53
C GLY A 154 -44.99 -42.06 15.48
N LYS A 155 -44.04 -42.79 14.91
CA LYS A 155 -42.63 -42.35 14.78
C LYS A 155 -42.47 -41.37 13.63
N LEU A 156 -41.79 -40.25 13.88
CA LEU A 156 -41.42 -39.24 12.87
C LEU A 156 -40.34 -39.82 11.95
N GLY A 157 -40.68 -39.98 10.67
CA GLY A 157 -39.76 -40.29 9.58
C GLY A 157 -39.41 -39.05 8.76
N LYS A 158 -38.33 -39.11 7.98
CA LYS A 158 -37.95 -38.02 7.07
C LYS A 158 -38.92 -37.95 5.88
N ALA A 159 -39.53 -36.79 5.64
CA ALA A 159 -40.32 -36.54 4.43
C ALA A 159 -39.40 -36.14 3.28
N ARG A 160 -39.97 -36.02 2.06
CA ARG A 160 -39.24 -35.44 0.93
C ARG A 160 -39.06 -33.94 1.18
N ASP A 161 -37.86 -33.45 0.90
CA ASP A 161 -37.53 -32.04 0.97
C ASP A 161 -38.34 -31.25 -0.06
N LEU A 162 -39.01 -30.19 0.39
CA LEU A 162 -39.78 -29.28 -0.46
C LEU A 162 -38.97 -28.01 -0.72
N ALA A 163 -38.81 -27.65 -1.99
CA ALA A 163 -38.26 -26.35 -2.36
C ALA A 163 -39.34 -25.27 -2.15
N VAL A 164 -39.06 -24.29 -1.30
CA VAL A 164 -39.99 -23.21 -0.95
C VAL A 164 -39.29 -21.87 -1.19
N SER A 165 -39.98 -20.94 -1.84
CA SER A 165 -39.50 -19.57 -2.03
C SER A 165 -40.23 -18.64 -1.04
N ARG A 166 -39.47 -17.83 -0.28
CA ARG A 166 -40.00 -16.85 0.68
C ARG A 166 -39.58 -15.45 0.30
N SER A 167 -40.53 -14.52 0.27
CA SER A 167 -40.23 -13.09 0.15
C SER A 167 -39.70 -12.56 1.49
N VAL A 168 -38.45 -12.07 1.49
CA VAL A 168 -37.79 -11.45 2.63
C VAL A 168 -37.86 -9.94 2.46
N ARG A 169 -38.44 -9.24 3.46
CA ARG A 169 -38.47 -7.78 3.49
C ARG A 169 -37.09 -7.20 3.73
N GLY A 170 -36.83 -6.03 3.14
CA GLY A 170 -35.57 -5.32 3.34
C GLY A 170 -35.37 -4.94 4.80
N HIS A 171 -34.15 -5.12 5.30
CA HIS A 171 -33.80 -4.83 6.70
C HIS A 171 -32.30 -4.50 6.81
N PHE A 172 -31.94 -3.82 7.90
CA PHE A 172 -30.53 -3.61 8.26
C PHE A 172 -30.01 -4.81 9.03
N ARG A 173 -28.80 -5.24 8.68
CA ARG A 173 -28.09 -6.30 9.39
C ARG A 173 -26.73 -5.79 9.84
N LYS A 174 -26.48 -5.90 11.14
CA LYS A 174 -25.13 -5.77 11.71
C LYS A 174 -24.26 -6.91 11.21
N GLN A 175 -23.29 -6.59 10.37
CA GLN A 175 -22.35 -7.58 9.86
C GLN A 175 -20.93 -7.02 9.97
N ALA A 176 -20.01 -7.87 10.42
CA ALA A 176 -18.61 -7.62 10.17
C ALA A 176 -18.40 -7.55 8.67
N ILE A 177 -17.49 -6.69 8.26
CA ILE A 177 -17.18 -6.51 6.86
C ILE A 177 -16.86 -7.88 6.21
N PRO A 178 -17.40 -8.19 5.01
CA PRO A 178 -17.37 -9.54 4.48
C PRO A 178 -16.00 -10.02 3.97
N TRP A 179 -14.97 -9.17 3.97
CA TRP A 179 -13.62 -9.59 3.58
C TRP A 179 -12.89 -10.30 4.73
N GLY A 180 -12.07 -11.29 4.38
CA GLY A 180 -11.22 -12.02 5.34
C GLY A 180 -9.99 -11.22 5.76
N ASP A 181 -8.96 -11.92 6.26
CA ASP A 181 -7.69 -11.29 6.59
C ASP A 181 -7.03 -10.71 5.33
N VAL A 182 -6.57 -9.48 5.43
CA VAL A 182 -5.84 -8.76 4.39
C VAL A 182 -4.37 -8.74 4.79
N PRO A 183 -3.47 -9.40 4.05
CA PRO A 183 -2.05 -9.36 4.37
C PRO A 183 -1.48 -7.97 4.05
N ALA A 184 -0.48 -7.57 4.84
CA ALA A 184 0.27 -6.34 4.62
C ALA A 184 1.01 -6.37 3.28
N ARG A 185 1.00 -5.23 2.60
CA ARG A 185 1.70 -4.96 1.34
C ARG A 185 2.35 -3.59 1.45
N PRO A 186 3.40 -3.44 2.25
CA PRO A 186 4.06 -2.16 2.41
C PRO A 186 4.68 -1.74 1.08
N PHE A 187 4.19 -0.62 0.57
CA PHE A 187 4.59 -0.06 -0.72
C PHE A 187 5.37 1.26 -0.60
N MET A 188 5.24 1.98 0.53
CA MET A 188 5.99 3.19 0.85
C MET A 188 7.25 2.81 1.62
N THR A 189 8.24 2.27 0.92
CA THR A 189 9.49 1.78 1.53
C THR A 189 10.67 2.24 0.70
N LEU A 190 11.80 2.53 1.36
CA LEU A 190 13.05 2.91 0.69
C LEU A 190 13.99 1.70 0.64
N HIS A 191 14.61 1.46 -0.51
CA HIS A 191 15.63 0.42 -0.68
C HIS A 191 17.04 0.95 -0.39
N PRO A 192 18.02 0.12 0.07
CA PRO A 192 19.37 0.56 0.41
C PRO A 192 20.02 1.32 -0.74
N SER A 193 19.85 0.82 -1.96
CA SER A 193 20.30 1.53 -3.17
C SER A 193 19.73 2.93 -3.29
N ASN A 194 18.44 3.14 -2.97
CA ASN A 194 17.83 4.47 -2.99
C ASN A 194 18.32 5.33 -1.81
N ILE A 195 18.63 4.72 -0.66
CA ILE A 195 19.23 5.42 0.48
C ILE A 195 20.65 5.89 0.13
N GLU A 196 21.45 5.05 -0.51
CA GLU A 196 22.78 5.42 -1.02
C GLU A 196 22.68 6.55 -2.03
N ASN A 197 21.70 6.51 -2.93
CA ASN A 197 21.43 7.62 -3.86
C ASN A 197 21.08 8.91 -3.11
N ILE A 198 20.19 8.85 -2.11
CA ILE A 198 19.82 10.01 -1.29
C ILE A 198 21.04 10.60 -0.57
N ILE A 199 21.90 9.74 -0.01
CA ILE A 199 23.15 10.17 0.64
C ILE A 199 24.07 10.86 -0.38
N GLY A 200 24.20 10.29 -1.58
CA GLY A 200 24.97 10.89 -2.68
C GLY A 200 24.42 12.26 -3.08
N MET A 201 23.10 12.38 -3.28
CA MET A 201 22.45 13.65 -3.62
C MET A 201 22.68 14.72 -2.54
N LEU A 202 22.64 14.35 -1.26
CA LEU A 202 22.93 15.27 -0.16
C LEU A 202 24.39 15.67 -0.12
N ALA A 203 25.31 14.72 -0.31
CA ALA A 203 26.74 14.98 -0.34
C ALA A 203 27.10 15.93 -1.49
N ASP A 204 26.56 15.68 -2.69
CA ASP A 204 26.77 16.51 -3.87
C ASP A 204 26.21 17.92 -3.66
N TYR A 205 25.03 18.06 -3.04
CA TYR A 205 24.43 19.35 -2.74
C TYR A 205 25.27 20.18 -1.74
N ILE A 206 25.86 19.53 -0.73
CA ILE A 206 26.73 20.19 0.25
C ILE A 206 28.09 20.52 -0.35
N ALA A 207 28.64 19.63 -1.18
CA ALA A 207 29.99 19.75 -1.73
C ALA A 207 30.06 20.55 -3.03
N SER A 208 28.94 20.89 -3.67
CA SER A 208 28.94 21.63 -4.93
C SER A 208 29.58 23.02 -4.75
N GLU A 209 30.49 23.40 -5.65
CA GLU A 209 31.08 24.74 -5.70
C GLU A 209 30.37 25.55 -6.80
N GLU A 210 29.08 25.80 -6.64
CA GLU A 210 28.38 26.87 -7.39
C GLU A 210 28.23 28.13 -6.53
#